data_AF-A0ABD3B8T1-F1
#
_entry.id   AF-A0ABD3B8T1-F1
#
_cell.length_a   1.000
_cell.length_b   1.000
_cell.length_c   1.000
_cell.angle_alpha   90.00
_cell.angle_beta   90.00
_cell.angle_gamma   90.00
#
_symmetry.space_group_name_H-M   'P 1'
#
loop_
_entity.id
_entity.type
_entity.pdbx_description
1 polymer ?
#
loop_
_entity_poly.entity_id
_entity_poly.type
_entity_poly.pdbx_seq_one_letter_code
_entity_poly.pdbx_strand_id
1 'polypeptide(L)'
;MNSYLESITELRDSISNQDSSSTNVSAKRNLFLKHFNVDSLPEDATIRNPAPAKNKGSGRRIKSSKEIAIESSNKPLRLCRKCNQKTNHDSRNCPNVADESE
;
A
#
# COMPACT_ATOMS: atom_id res chain seq x y z
N MET A 1 16.41 38.54 2.46
CA MET A 1 15.78 37.31 2.99
C MET A 1 14.26 37.46 3.00
N ASN A 2 13.64 37.90 1.90
CA ASN A 2 12.18 38.08 1.82
C ASN A 2 11.53 37.40 0.61
N SER A 3 12.32 36.85 -0.32
CA SER A 3 11.79 36.31 -1.58
C SER A 3 10.87 35.10 -1.38
N TYR A 4 11.14 34.25 -0.40
CA TYR A 4 10.28 33.10 -0.10
C TYR A 4 8.92 33.53 0.44
N LEU A 5 8.88 34.57 1.28
CA LEU A 5 7.62 35.10 1.80
C LEU A 5 6.82 35.79 0.70
N GLU A 6 7.48 36.53 -0.19
CA GLU A 6 6.88 37.12 -1.39
C GLU A 6 6.28 36.04 -2.31
N SER A 7 7.01 34.95 -2.55
CA SER A 7 6.51 33.81 -3.33
C SER A 7 5.28 33.15 -2.70
N ILE A 8 5.23 33.04 -1.37
CA ILE A 8 4.06 32.48 -0.65
C ILE A 8 2.85 33.42 -0.77
N THR A 9 3.07 34.73 -0.63
CA THR A 9 1.98 35.72 -0.73
C THR A 9 1.42 35.78 -2.16
N GLU A 10 2.27 35.76 -3.17
CA GLU A 10 1.84 35.73 -4.58
C GLU A 10 1.02 34.46 -4.90
N LEU A 11 1.44 33.30 -4.40
CA LEU A 11 0.69 32.04 -4.54
C LEU A 11 -0.69 32.11 -3.86
N ARG A 12 -0.76 32.67 -2.64
CA ARG A 12 -2.03 32.85 -1.91
C ARG A 12 -3.01 33.73 -2.69
N ASP A 13 -2.51 34.83 -3.24
CA ASP A 13 -3.33 35.79 -3.96
C ASP A 13 -3.81 35.21 -5.30
N SER A 14 -2.97 34.42 -5.97
CA SER A 14 -3.34 33.67 -7.18
C SER A 14 -4.48 32.66 -6.93
N ILE A 15 -4.47 31.98 -5.77
CA ILE A 15 -5.50 31.01 -5.40
C ILE A 15 -6.80 31.71 -4.95
N SER A 16 -6.69 32.82 -4.20
CA SER A 16 -7.86 33.56 -3.69
C SER A 16 -8.64 34.28 -4.79
N ASN A 17 -7.96 34.70 -5.86
CA ASN A 17 -8.57 35.40 -7.00
C ASN A 17 -9.17 34.46 -8.06
N GLN A 18 -9.05 33.13 -7.90
CA GLN A 18 -9.82 32.18 -8.69
C GLN A 18 -11.24 32.11 -8.11
N ASP A 19 -12.10 33.01 -8.59
CA ASP A 19 -13.53 32.98 -8.27
C ASP A 19 -14.08 31.55 -8.42
N SER A 20 -14.72 31.08 -7.35
CA SER A 20 -15.38 29.78 -7.25
C SER A 20 -16.59 29.62 -8.21
N SER A 21 -16.80 30.58 -9.11
CA SER A 21 -17.99 30.73 -9.94
C SER A 21 -17.83 30.30 -11.40
N SER A 22 -16.72 29.65 -11.79
CA SER A 22 -16.72 28.94 -13.07
C SER A 22 -17.57 27.68 -12.97
N THR A 23 -18.80 27.78 -13.47
CA THR A 23 -19.77 26.70 -13.68
C THR A 23 -19.33 25.71 -14.78
N ASN A 24 -18.15 25.91 -15.36
CA ASN A 24 -17.61 25.04 -16.39
C ASN A 24 -16.73 23.94 -15.77
N VAL A 25 -17.34 22.78 -15.53
CA VAL A 25 -16.67 21.56 -15.01
C VAL A 25 -15.41 21.20 -15.81
N SER A 26 -15.40 21.49 -17.12
CA SER A 26 -14.26 21.21 -17.99
C SER A 26 -13.04 22.10 -17.69
N ALA A 27 -13.23 23.37 -17.35
CA ALA A 27 -12.12 24.27 -17.01
C ALA A 27 -11.41 23.83 -15.71
N LYS A 28 -12.18 23.45 -14.68
CA LYS A 28 -11.65 22.93 -13.41
C LYS A 28 -10.89 21.61 -13.60
N ARG A 29 -11.41 20.72 -14.47
CA ARG A 29 -10.74 19.47 -14.84
C ARG A 29 -9.41 19.73 -15.54
N ASN A 30 -9.37 20.63 -16.51
CA ASN A 30 -8.14 20.97 -17.24
C ASN A 30 -7.08 21.63 -16.33
N LEU A 31 -7.51 22.49 -15.40
CA LEU A 31 -6.60 23.08 -14.41
C LEU A 31 -5.97 22.00 -13.51
N PHE A 32 -6.78 21.07 -13.03
CA PHE A 32 -6.31 19.93 -12.22
C PHE A 32 -5.30 19.07 -13.00
N LEU A 33 -5.63 18.67 -14.23
CA LEU A 33 -4.75 17.88 -15.10
C LEU A 33 -3.40 18.57 -15.33
N LYS A 34 -3.42 19.88 -15.65
CA LYS A 34 -2.22 20.69 -15.83
C LYS A 34 -1.38 20.81 -14.55
N HIS A 35 -2.01 20.96 -13.39
CA HIS A 35 -1.29 21.14 -12.13
C HIS A 35 -0.59 19.86 -11.67
N PHE A 36 -1.23 18.71 -11.86
CA PHE A 36 -0.68 17.40 -11.49
C PHE A 36 0.11 16.72 -12.61
N ASN A 37 0.33 17.40 -13.75
CA ASN A 37 0.97 16.85 -14.95
C ASN A 37 0.38 15.50 -15.38
N VAL A 38 -0.95 15.42 -15.38
CA VAL A 38 -1.70 14.24 -15.82
C VAL A 38 -2.40 14.59 -17.13
N ASP A 39 -2.28 13.74 -18.15
CA ASP A 39 -2.90 14.00 -19.47
C ASP A 39 -4.39 13.64 -19.49
N SER A 40 -4.80 12.61 -18.75
CA SER A 40 -6.18 12.16 -18.65
C SER A 40 -6.44 11.38 -17.36
N LEU A 41 -7.63 11.52 -16.76
CA LEU A 41 -8.04 10.63 -15.67
C LEU A 41 -8.59 9.32 -16.25
N PRO A 42 -8.33 8.17 -15.60
CA PRO A 42 -9.01 6.92 -15.93
C PRO A 42 -10.52 7.08 -15.78
N GLU A 43 -11.27 6.46 -16.69
CA GLU A 43 -12.74 6.46 -16.71
C GLU A 43 -13.30 5.71 -15.48
N ASP A 44 -12.61 4.62 -15.09
CA ASP A 44 -12.87 3.86 -13.87
C ASP A 44 -11.69 3.97 -12.89
N ALA A 45 -11.89 4.74 -11.81
CA ALA A 45 -10.98 4.74 -10.68
C ALA A 45 -11.44 3.67 -9.67
N THR A 46 -10.76 2.53 -9.63
CA THR A 46 -10.93 1.58 -8.51
C THR A 46 -10.26 2.17 -7.26
N ILE A 47 -10.99 3.04 -6.56
CA ILE A 47 -10.55 3.63 -5.29
C ILE A 47 -10.65 2.53 -4.22
N ARG A 48 -9.52 1.91 -3.89
CA ARG A 48 -9.45 0.99 -2.75
C ARG A 48 -9.27 1.83 -1.49
N ASN A 49 -10.00 1.49 -0.43
CA ASN A 49 -9.71 2.03 0.89
C ASN A 49 -8.24 1.77 1.23
N PRO A 50 -7.52 2.73 1.84
CA PRO A 50 -6.17 2.50 2.29
C PRO A 50 -6.15 1.31 3.25
N ALA A 51 -5.06 0.53 3.22
CA ALA A 51 -4.92 -0.59 4.15
C ALA A 51 -5.02 -0.06 5.58
N PRO A 52 -5.84 -0.67 6.45
CA PRO A 52 -6.00 -0.20 7.82
C PRO A 52 -4.65 -0.21 8.54
N ALA A 53 -4.22 0.97 9.00
CA ALA A 53 -2.98 1.12 9.74
C ALA A 53 -3.13 0.52 11.14
N LYS A 54 -2.20 -0.36 11.54
CA LYS A 54 -2.12 -0.90 12.91
C LYS A 54 -1.36 0.07 13.82
N ASN A 55 -1.84 1.32 13.91
CA ASN A 55 -1.20 2.39 14.69
C ASN A 55 -1.41 2.24 16.20
N LYS A 56 -2.51 1.60 16.61
CA LYS A 56 -2.73 1.10 17.97
C LYS A 56 -2.45 -0.40 17.93
N GLY A 57 -1.38 -0.84 18.58
CA GLY A 57 -0.99 -2.26 18.62
C GLY A 57 -2.20 -3.18 18.91
N SER A 58 -2.16 -4.42 18.44
CA SER A 58 -3.33 -5.33 18.35
C SER A 58 -3.89 -5.84 19.70
N GLY A 59 -3.76 -5.07 20.79
CA GLY A 59 -4.05 -5.50 22.16
C GLY A 59 -3.15 -6.65 22.67
N ARG A 60 -2.22 -7.10 21.83
CA ARG A 60 -1.24 -8.16 22.09
C ARG A 60 0.12 -7.66 21.63
N ARG A 61 1.17 -8.19 22.27
CA ARG A 61 2.55 -7.88 21.89
C ARG A 61 2.82 -8.33 20.46
N ILE A 62 3.31 -7.43 19.63
CA ILE A 62 3.82 -7.74 18.29
C ILE A 62 5.19 -8.40 18.45
N LYS A 63 5.35 -9.62 17.94
CA LYS A 63 6.65 -10.32 17.93
C LYS A 63 7.54 -9.75 16.83
N SER A 64 8.82 -9.55 17.13
CA SER A 64 9.82 -9.22 16.11
C SER A 64 10.06 -10.40 15.17
N SER A 65 10.60 -10.14 13.98
CA SER A 65 10.97 -11.20 13.03
C SER A 65 11.91 -12.24 13.65
N LYS A 66 12.82 -11.80 14.52
CA LYS A 66 13.73 -12.69 15.26
C LYS A 66 12.97 -13.63 16.20
N GLU A 67 12.00 -13.11 16.95
CA GLU A 67 11.19 -13.93 17.87
C GLU A 67 10.32 -14.94 17.13
N ILE A 68 9.74 -14.54 16.00
CA ILE A 68 8.96 -15.45 15.13
C ILE A 68 9.85 -16.57 14.60
N ALA A 69 11.07 -16.24 14.15
CA ALA A 69 12.03 -17.21 13.65
C ALA A 69 12.43 -18.22 14.74
N ILE A 70 12.78 -17.75 15.95
CA ILE A 70 13.14 -18.60 17.09
C ILE A 70 11.98 -19.53 17.48
N GLU A 71 10.76 -18.99 17.56
CA GLU A 71 9.59 -19.82 17.88
C GLU A 71 9.31 -20.86 16.80
N SER A 72 9.57 -20.53 15.52
CA SER A 72 9.45 -21.48 14.42
C SER A 72 10.53 -22.57 14.45
N SER A 73 11.76 -22.23 14.83
CA SER A 73 12.87 -23.19 14.90
C SER A 73 12.74 -24.16 16.08
N ASN A 74 12.10 -23.72 17.16
CA ASN A 74 11.86 -24.56 18.33
C ASN A 74 10.72 -25.59 18.14
N LYS A 75 9.95 -25.49 17.05
CA LYS A 75 8.89 -26.46 16.74
C LYS A 75 9.52 -27.77 16.28
N PRO A 76 9.09 -28.93 16.81
CA PRO A 76 9.61 -30.21 16.37
C PRO A 76 9.24 -30.46 14.90
N LEU A 77 10.21 -30.91 14.12
CA LEU A 77 9.98 -31.36 12.75
C LEU A 77 9.10 -32.61 12.77
N ARG A 78 8.15 -32.68 11.84
CA ARG A 78 7.21 -33.79 11.68
C ARG A 78 7.42 -34.49 10.34
N LEU A 79 7.21 -35.80 10.30
CA LEU A 79 7.28 -36.56 9.05
C LEU A 79 6.05 -36.22 8.19
N CYS A 80 6.28 -35.64 7.02
CA CYS A 80 5.24 -35.49 6.01
C CYS A 80 5.02 -36.83 5.29
N ARG A 81 3.82 -37.40 5.38
CA ARG A 81 3.48 -38.68 4.73
C ARG A 81 3.45 -38.62 3.20
N LYS A 82 3.41 -37.43 2.60
CA LYS A 82 3.39 -37.25 1.14
C LYS A 82 4.79 -37.30 0.53
N CYS A 83 5.74 -36.55 1.09
CA CYS A 83 7.12 -36.50 0.60
C CYS A 83 8.12 -37.33 1.44
N ASN A 84 7.67 -37.96 2.52
CA ASN A 84 8.48 -38.75 3.46
C ASN A 84 9.66 -38.01 4.10
N GLN A 85 9.61 -36.67 4.16
CA GLN A 85 10.64 -35.84 4.79
C GLN A 85 10.20 -35.30 6.16
N LYS A 86 11.15 -35.10 7.08
CA LYS A 86 10.92 -34.41 8.37
C LYS A 86 10.96 -32.90 8.16
N THR A 87 9.80 -32.26 8.10
CA THR A 87 9.66 -30.84 7.74
C THR A 87 8.63 -30.14 8.64
N ASN A 88 8.37 -28.86 8.37
CA ASN A 88 7.34 -28.07 9.06
C ASN A 88 5.94 -28.18 8.43
N HIS A 89 5.78 -28.87 7.29
CA HIS A 89 4.50 -29.08 6.61
C HIS A 89 3.93 -30.51 6.85
N ASP A 90 2.64 -30.73 6.59
CA ASP A 90 2.03 -32.08 6.51
C ASP A 90 1.61 -32.37 5.07
N SER A 91 1.02 -33.56 4.86
CA SER A 91 0.51 -34.00 3.56
C SER A 91 -0.53 -33.06 2.94
N ARG A 92 -1.26 -32.26 3.73
CA ARG A 92 -2.27 -31.31 3.20
C ARG A 92 -1.66 -30.02 2.69
N ASN A 93 -0.47 -29.66 3.18
CA ASN A 93 0.25 -28.45 2.81
C ASN A 93 1.65 -28.78 2.26
N CYS A 94 1.81 -29.97 1.67
CA CYS A 94 3.08 -30.41 1.14
C CYS A 94 3.35 -29.68 -0.20
N PRO A 95 4.50 -29.02 -0.38
CA PRO A 95 4.80 -28.31 -1.62
C PRO A 95 4.99 -29.26 -2.81
N ASN A 96 5.38 -30.51 -2.56
CA ASN A 96 5.52 -31.57 -3.56
C ASN A 96 4.16 -32.07 -4.11
N VAL A 97 3.12 -31.24 -4.11
CA VAL A 97 1.94 -31.47 -4.95
C VAL A 97 2.21 -31.01 -6.38
N ALA A 98 3.18 -30.10 -6.58
CA ALA A 98 3.42 -29.45 -7.87
C ALA A 98 4.50 -30.11 -8.76
N ASP A 99 5.34 -31.01 -8.23
CA ASP A 99 6.48 -31.59 -8.97
C ASP A 99 6.29 -33.10 -9.18
N GLU A 100 5.41 -33.47 -10.12
CA GLU A 100 5.40 -34.79 -10.77
C GLU A 100 5.12 -34.54 -12.27
N SER A 101 6.05 -33.86 -12.95
CA SER A 101 6.10 -33.79 -14.41
C SER A 101 7.50 -33.37 -14.87
N GLU A 102 8.41 -34.35 -14.92
CA GLU A 102 9.46 -34.45 -15.95
C GLU A 102 9.97 -35.90 -16.04
#